data_AF-A0A952HSM1-F1
#
_entry.id   AF-A0A952HSM1-F1
#
_cell.length_a   1.000
_cell.length_b   1.000
_cell.length_c   1.000
_cell.angle_alpha   90.00
_cell.angle_beta   90.00
_cell.angle_gamma   90.00
#
_symmetry.space_group_name_H-M   'P 1'
#
loop_
_entity.id
_entity.type
_entity.pdbx_description
1 polymer ?
#
loop_
_entity_poly.entity_id
_entity_poly.type
_entity_poly.pdbx_seq_one_letter_code
_entity_poly.pdbx_strand_id
1 'polypeptide(L)'
;KLAERTQKATEEVTQAIAILQEESKNTLAKSEKMVEITQASAKSITGMTNILKAFQDTALNNEKLTEILATQAFLSSKKLDHIILKNNVYSSVTQEKMTFKFTDHYNCAFGKWYYSDGVKEFDGLTSFKEVEKHHENFHNALYNIVEIIENNEDILKHRELIFKSFETAEKESQELFKEMDKLAEEKAKKLGLQF
;
A
#
# COMPACT_ATOMS: atom_id res chain seq x y z
N LYS A 1 74.51 3.75 -61.30
CA LYS A 1 74.58 3.09 -59.97
C LYS A 1 74.16 3.98 -58.79
N LEU A 2 74.64 5.23 -58.63
CA LEU A 2 74.14 6.11 -57.56
C LEU A 2 72.72 6.64 -57.86
N ALA A 3 72.52 7.18 -59.08
CA ALA A 3 71.23 7.72 -59.52
C ALA A 3 70.07 6.71 -59.47
N GLU A 4 70.28 5.46 -59.92
CA GLU A 4 69.29 4.37 -59.80
C GLU A 4 68.91 4.04 -58.35
N ARG A 5 69.90 4.02 -57.42
CA ARG A 5 69.62 3.76 -56.01
C ARG A 5 68.87 4.92 -55.37
N THR A 6 69.20 6.15 -55.73
CA THR A 6 68.48 7.35 -55.28
C THR A 6 67.06 7.37 -55.84
N GLN A 7 66.86 7.06 -57.12
CA GLN A 7 65.53 6.99 -57.74
C GLN A 7 64.65 5.94 -57.09
N LYS A 8 65.17 4.71 -56.91
CA LYS A 8 64.44 3.62 -56.25
C LYS A 8 64.07 3.96 -54.80
N ALA A 9 65.01 4.54 -54.05
CA ALA A 9 64.74 5.01 -52.69
C ALA A 9 63.67 6.13 -52.65
N THR A 10 63.63 6.99 -53.67
CA THR A 10 62.62 8.07 -53.77
C THR A 10 61.23 7.50 -54.09
N GLU A 11 61.17 6.45 -54.91
CA GLU A 11 59.95 5.67 -55.20
C GLU A 11 59.42 4.97 -53.95
N GLU A 12 60.29 4.32 -53.18
CA GLU A 12 59.93 3.67 -51.90
C GLU A 12 59.42 4.70 -50.88
N VAL A 13 60.04 5.88 -50.78
CA VAL A 13 59.57 6.98 -49.92
C VAL A 13 58.20 7.49 -50.39
N THR A 14 57.98 7.61 -51.71
CA THR A 14 56.69 8.07 -52.27
C THR A 14 55.58 7.07 -51.96
N GLN A 15 55.85 5.77 -52.07
CA GLN A 15 54.92 4.72 -51.65
C GLN A 15 54.64 4.78 -50.15
N ALA A 16 55.66 4.95 -49.31
CA ALA A 16 55.48 5.07 -47.87
C ALA A 16 54.60 6.28 -47.50
N ILE A 17 54.79 7.43 -48.17
CA ILE A 17 53.95 8.62 -47.99
C ILE A 17 52.51 8.34 -48.40
N ALA A 18 52.27 7.66 -49.53
CA ALA A 18 50.92 7.31 -49.98
C ALA A 18 50.20 6.40 -48.96
N ILE A 19 50.89 5.40 -48.44
CA ILE A 19 50.37 4.50 -47.39
C ILE A 19 50.06 5.30 -46.11
N LEU A 20 50.96 6.18 -45.67
CA LEU A 20 50.75 7.03 -44.49
C LEU A 20 49.54 7.96 -44.65
N GLN A 21 49.31 8.50 -45.86
CA GLN A 21 48.14 9.31 -46.17
C GLN A 21 46.84 8.49 -46.12
N GLU A 22 46.86 7.27 -46.64
CA GLU A 22 45.72 6.36 -46.58
C GLU A 22 45.40 5.95 -45.13
N GLU A 23 46.40 5.56 -44.35
CA GLU A 23 46.24 5.22 -42.93
C GLU A 23 45.74 6.41 -42.10
N SER A 24 46.20 7.63 -42.42
CA SER A 24 45.71 8.85 -41.76
C SER A 24 44.22 9.10 -42.07
N LYS A 25 43.79 8.90 -43.32
CA LYS A 25 42.37 8.98 -43.71
C LYS A 25 41.54 7.92 -43.00
N ASN A 26 42.03 6.69 -42.94
CA ASN A 26 41.36 5.60 -42.24
C ASN A 26 41.24 5.86 -40.73
N THR A 27 42.28 6.42 -40.11
CA THR A 27 42.29 6.81 -38.70
C THR A 27 41.29 7.93 -38.42
N LEU A 28 41.21 8.93 -39.30
CA LEU A 28 40.23 10.01 -39.20
C LEU A 28 38.79 9.46 -39.26
N ALA A 29 38.48 8.63 -40.26
CA ALA A 29 37.15 8.04 -40.42
C ALA A 29 36.76 7.15 -39.22
N LYS A 30 37.71 6.41 -38.63
CA LYS A 30 37.47 5.64 -37.40
C LYS A 30 37.21 6.56 -36.20
N SER A 31 37.92 7.69 -36.10
CA SER A 31 37.73 8.66 -35.03
C SER A 31 36.37 9.35 -35.10
N GLU A 32 35.89 9.67 -36.30
CA GLU A 32 34.54 10.21 -36.51
C GLU A 32 33.46 9.22 -36.06
N LYS A 33 33.59 7.94 -36.45
CA LYS A 33 32.70 6.86 -35.98
C LYS A 33 32.75 6.68 -34.46
N MET A 34 33.94 6.79 -33.85
CA MET A 34 34.11 6.70 -32.39
C MET A 34 33.33 7.82 -31.68
N VAL A 35 33.36 9.04 -32.21
CA VAL A 35 32.58 10.17 -31.69
C VAL A 35 31.09 9.88 -31.78
N GLU A 36 30.61 9.38 -32.92
CA GLU A 36 29.20 9.02 -33.12
C GLU A 36 28.74 7.95 -32.12
N ILE A 37 29.52 6.88 -31.94
CA ILE A 37 29.23 5.80 -30.98
C ILE A 37 29.21 6.34 -29.54
N THR A 38 30.15 7.22 -29.19
CA THR A 38 30.22 7.81 -27.85
C THR A 38 29.01 8.69 -27.57
N GLN A 39 28.58 9.49 -28.54
CA GLN A 39 27.36 10.31 -28.43
C GLN A 39 26.10 9.44 -28.30
N ALA A 40 25.98 8.38 -29.10
CA ALA A 40 24.89 7.43 -29.00
C ALA A 40 24.86 6.74 -27.62
N SER A 41 26.03 6.37 -27.09
CA SER A 41 26.17 5.77 -25.76
C SER A 41 25.77 6.74 -24.66
N ALA A 42 26.18 8.01 -24.72
CA ALA A 42 25.78 9.04 -23.76
C ALA A 42 24.26 9.25 -23.76
N LYS A 43 23.63 9.24 -24.93
CA LYS A 43 22.17 9.31 -25.07
C LYS A 43 21.48 8.09 -24.44
N SER A 44 21.98 6.88 -24.69
CA SER A 44 21.46 5.65 -24.09
C SER A 44 21.58 5.65 -22.56
N ILE A 45 22.72 6.08 -22.01
CA ILE A 45 22.92 6.19 -20.56
C ILE A 45 21.92 7.20 -19.96
N THR A 46 21.75 8.36 -20.59
CA THR A 46 20.77 9.36 -20.15
C THR A 46 19.34 8.80 -20.18
N GLY A 47 18.98 8.07 -21.24
CA GLY A 47 17.69 7.38 -21.35
C GLY A 47 17.48 6.36 -20.23
N MET A 48 18.50 5.55 -19.93
CA MET A 48 18.45 4.58 -18.85
C MET A 48 18.27 5.24 -17.48
N THR A 49 18.98 6.34 -17.20
CA THR A 49 18.81 7.11 -15.95
C THR A 49 17.37 7.60 -15.79
N ASN A 50 16.75 8.10 -16.86
CA ASN A 50 15.36 8.56 -16.82
C ASN A 50 14.39 7.41 -16.56
N ILE A 51 14.60 6.24 -17.18
CA ILE A 51 13.79 5.04 -16.94
C ILE A 51 13.91 4.58 -15.48
N LEU A 52 15.12 4.53 -14.94
CA LEU A 52 15.35 4.12 -13.55
C LEU A 52 14.68 5.07 -12.55
N LYS A 53 14.71 6.39 -12.82
CA LYS A 53 14.00 7.37 -11.99
C LYS A 53 12.49 7.17 -12.03
N ALA A 54 11.92 7.03 -13.23
CA ALA A 54 10.48 6.78 -13.38
C ALA A 54 10.05 5.45 -12.72
N PHE A 55 10.89 4.42 -12.81
CA PHE A 55 10.67 3.14 -12.15
C PHE A 55 10.68 3.30 -10.62
N GLN A 56 11.66 4.02 -10.07
CA GLN A 56 11.73 4.30 -8.63
C GLN A 56 10.48 5.04 -8.13
N ASP A 57 10.07 6.11 -8.84
CA ASP A 57 8.88 6.89 -8.48
C ASP A 57 7.62 6.02 -8.52
N THR A 58 7.50 5.14 -9.52
CA THR A 58 6.38 4.19 -9.63
C THR A 58 6.39 3.16 -8.50
N ALA A 59 7.56 2.61 -8.16
CA ALA A 59 7.69 1.64 -7.09
C ALA A 59 7.27 2.21 -5.73
N LEU A 60 7.71 3.44 -5.41
CA LEU A 60 7.34 4.14 -4.18
C LEU A 60 5.84 4.45 -4.12
N ASN A 61 5.22 4.81 -5.24
CA ASN A 61 3.76 5.01 -5.29
C ASN A 61 2.99 3.69 -5.12
N ASN A 62 3.46 2.60 -5.73
CA ASN A 62 2.85 1.28 -5.59
C ASN A 62 2.94 0.75 -4.15
N GLU A 63 4.04 1.01 -3.44
CA GLU A 63 4.19 0.68 -2.03
C GLU A 63 3.09 1.34 -1.19
N LYS A 64 2.93 2.66 -1.31
CA LYS A 64 1.89 3.43 -0.60
C LYS A 64 0.48 2.95 -0.94
N LEU A 65 0.20 2.67 -2.22
CA LEU A 65 -1.11 2.18 -2.64
C LEU A 65 -1.41 0.81 -2.03
N THR A 66 -0.42 -0.09 -2.02
CA THR A 66 -0.55 -1.42 -1.42
C THR A 66 -0.83 -1.32 0.08
N GLU A 67 -0.18 -0.38 0.76
CA GLU A 67 -0.41 -0.13 2.20
C GLU A 67 -1.85 0.32 2.50
N ILE A 68 -2.40 1.22 1.68
CA ILE A 68 -3.80 1.67 1.84
C ILE A 68 -4.78 0.55 1.50
N LEU A 69 -4.55 -0.21 0.43
CA LEU A 69 -5.40 -1.36 0.09
C LEU A 69 -5.41 -2.41 1.20
N ALA A 70 -4.25 -2.70 1.79
CA ALA A 70 -4.16 -3.60 2.94
C ALA A 70 -4.96 -3.06 4.15
N THR A 71 -4.87 -1.75 4.41
CA THR A 71 -5.64 -1.08 5.48
C THR A 71 -7.14 -1.20 5.23
N GLN A 72 -7.61 -0.88 4.02
CA GLN A 72 -9.02 -0.97 3.64
C GLN A 72 -9.55 -2.40 3.71
N ALA A 73 -8.79 -3.38 3.23
CA ALA A 73 -9.15 -4.79 3.29
C ALA A 73 -9.25 -5.28 4.74
N PHE A 74 -8.28 -4.89 5.58
CA PHE A 74 -8.30 -5.20 7.00
C PHE A 74 -9.54 -4.62 7.69
N LEU A 75 -9.79 -3.32 7.55
CA LEU A 75 -10.95 -2.67 8.17
C LEU A 75 -12.26 -3.26 7.66
N SER A 76 -12.38 -3.55 6.36
CA SER A 76 -13.56 -4.22 5.78
C SER A 76 -13.79 -5.61 6.39
N SER A 77 -12.72 -6.39 6.60
CA SER A 77 -12.82 -7.67 7.31
C SER A 77 -13.33 -7.46 8.73
N LYS A 78 -12.94 -6.38 9.42
CA LYS A 78 -13.43 -6.08 10.77
C LYS A 78 -14.88 -5.65 10.80
N LYS A 79 -15.37 -4.95 9.77
CA LYS A 79 -16.81 -4.69 9.61
C LYS A 79 -17.59 -6.00 9.51
N LEU A 80 -17.11 -6.96 8.72
CA LEU A 80 -17.72 -8.30 8.60
C LEU A 80 -17.73 -9.05 9.94
N ASP A 81 -16.62 -9.03 10.69
CA ASP A 81 -16.55 -9.64 12.03
C ASP A 81 -17.68 -9.10 12.95
N HIS A 82 -17.93 -7.79 12.93
CA HIS A 82 -18.98 -7.15 13.76
C HIS A 82 -20.40 -7.42 13.25
N ILE A 83 -20.61 -7.54 11.93
CA ILE A 83 -21.89 -7.97 11.36
C ILE A 83 -22.21 -9.40 11.82
N ILE A 84 -21.23 -10.29 11.79
CA ILE A 84 -21.37 -11.68 12.27
C ILE A 84 -21.67 -11.68 13.77
N LEU A 85 -20.95 -10.90 14.58
CA LEU A 85 -21.20 -10.78 16.02
C LEU A 85 -22.64 -10.36 16.32
N LYS A 86 -23.14 -9.30 15.67
CA LYS A 86 -24.53 -8.83 15.81
C LYS A 86 -25.53 -9.93 15.46
N ASN A 87 -25.35 -10.62 14.33
CA ASN A 87 -26.21 -11.73 13.91
C ASN A 87 -26.20 -12.91 14.90
N ASN A 88 -25.04 -13.22 15.49
CA ASN A 88 -24.94 -14.29 16.49
C ASN A 88 -25.68 -13.92 17.78
N VAL A 89 -25.66 -12.65 18.20
CA VAL A 89 -26.47 -12.18 19.34
C VAL A 89 -27.95 -12.27 19.02
N TYR A 90 -28.39 -11.86 17.82
CA TYR A 90 -29.78 -12.07 17.38
C TYR A 90 -30.21 -13.53 17.45
N SER A 91 -29.39 -14.44 16.92
CA SER A 91 -29.68 -15.88 16.98
C SER A 91 -29.73 -16.40 18.42
N SER A 92 -28.88 -15.87 19.31
CA SER A 92 -28.86 -16.27 20.73
C SER A 92 -30.11 -15.83 21.47
N VAL A 93 -30.70 -14.66 21.13
CA VAL A 93 -32.01 -14.24 21.65
C VAL A 93 -33.10 -15.19 21.20
N THR A 94 -33.13 -15.58 19.91
CA THR A 94 -34.17 -16.49 19.40
C THR A 94 -34.08 -17.91 19.96
N GLN A 95 -32.88 -18.33 20.34
CA GLN A 95 -32.62 -19.65 20.94
C GLN A 95 -32.66 -19.61 22.47
N GLU A 96 -32.83 -18.42 23.07
CA GLU A 96 -32.73 -18.16 24.51
C GLU A 96 -31.45 -18.76 25.13
N LYS A 97 -30.35 -18.73 24.36
CA LYS A 97 -29.09 -19.38 24.74
C LYS A 97 -27.91 -18.78 23.97
N MET A 98 -26.81 -18.53 24.69
CA MET A 98 -25.53 -18.18 24.06
C MET A 98 -24.97 -19.35 23.26
N THR A 99 -24.76 -19.14 21.96
CA THR A 99 -24.22 -20.15 21.02
C THR A 99 -22.73 -19.96 20.71
N PHE A 100 -22.14 -18.89 21.23
CA PHE A 100 -20.75 -18.51 21.03
C PHE A 100 -20.25 -17.75 22.26
N LYS A 101 -18.93 -17.60 22.38
CA LYS A 101 -18.33 -16.81 23.45
C LYS A 101 -18.33 -15.33 23.06
N PHE A 102 -19.10 -14.51 23.78
CA PHE A 102 -19.04 -13.06 23.63
C PHE A 102 -17.72 -12.51 24.20
N THR A 103 -17.19 -11.45 23.59
CA THR A 103 -16.01 -10.73 24.06
C THR A 103 -16.32 -9.24 24.10
N ASP A 104 -15.76 -8.53 25.08
CA ASP A 104 -15.79 -7.07 25.10
C ASP A 104 -15.00 -6.46 23.93
N HIS A 105 -15.07 -5.13 23.82
CA HIS A 105 -14.40 -4.38 22.78
C HIS A 105 -12.87 -4.53 22.86
N TYR A 106 -12.25 -4.59 24.05
CA TYR A 106 -10.80 -4.79 24.19
C TYR A 106 -10.31 -6.15 23.65
N ASN A 107 -11.09 -7.20 23.91
CA ASN A 107 -10.68 -8.59 23.67
C ASN A 107 -11.08 -9.14 22.31
N CYS A 108 -11.93 -8.43 21.56
CA CYS A 108 -12.27 -8.77 20.18
C CYS A 108 -11.04 -8.61 19.27
N ALA A 109 -11.07 -9.22 18.08
CA ALA A 109 -9.94 -9.18 17.15
C ALA A 109 -9.59 -7.75 16.69
N PHE A 110 -10.59 -6.87 16.59
CA PHE A 110 -10.39 -5.47 16.25
C PHE A 110 -9.80 -4.68 17.43
N GLY A 111 -10.33 -4.81 18.64
CA GLY A 111 -9.79 -4.14 19.82
C GLY A 111 -8.36 -4.53 20.12
N LYS A 112 -8.03 -5.82 20.02
CA LYS A 112 -6.63 -6.28 20.15
C LYS A 112 -5.70 -5.55 19.18
N TRP A 113 -6.13 -5.35 17.93
CA TRP A 113 -5.37 -4.56 16.97
C TRP A 113 -5.35 -3.07 17.35
N TYR A 114 -6.49 -2.48 17.71
CA TYR A 114 -6.63 -1.07 18.09
C TYR A 114 -5.63 -0.68 19.19
N TYR A 115 -5.63 -1.46 20.27
CA TYR A 115 -4.80 -1.22 21.45
C TYR A 115 -3.34 -1.69 21.30
N SER A 116 -2.95 -2.25 20.15
CA SER A 116 -1.57 -2.69 19.88
C SER A 116 -0.95 -2.00 18.68
N ASP A 117 -1.16 -2.51 17.47
CA ASP A 117 -0.54 -1.98 16.25
C ASP A 117 -1.29 -0.76 15.72
N GLY A 118 -2.62 -0.71 15.90
CA GLY A 118 -3.46 0.42 15.53
C GLY A 118 -2.97 1.72 16.18
N VAL A 119 -2.76 1.75 17.50
CA VAL A 119 -2.30 2.96 18.19
C VAL A 119 -0.90 3.41 17.73
N LYS A 120 0.01 2.49 17.37
CA LYS A 120 1.35 2.89 16.91
C LYS A 120 1.31 3.64 15.58
N GLU A 121 0.32 3.34 14.75
CA GLU A 121 0.27 3.81 13.37
C GLU A 121 -0.77 4.91 13.15
N PHE A 122 -1.88 4.87 13.88
CA PHE A 122 -3.07 5.71 13.66
C PHE A 122 -3.37 6.71 14.80
N ASP A 123 -2.63 6.73 15.92
CA ASP A 123 -2.94 7.61 17.09
C ASP A 123 -3.03 9.11 16.76
N GLY A 124 -2.30 9.56 15.73
CA GLY A 124 -2.36 10.94 15.25
C GLY A 124 -3.60 11.29 14.41
N LEU A 125 -4.49 10.34 14.13
CA LEU A 125 -5.67 10.53 13.28
C LEU A 125 -6.93 10.70 14.13
N THR A 126 -7.73 11.72 13.82
CA THR A 126 -8.94 12.04 14.59
C THR A 126 -9.96 10.91 14.50
N SER A 127 -10.14 10.35 13.30
CA SER A 127 -11.02 9.21 13.06
C SER A 127 -10.66 7.99 13.91
N PHE A 128 -9.39 7.78 14.27
CA PHE A 128 -8.97 6.66 15.11
C PHE A 128 -9.57 6.72 16.51
N LYS A 129 -9.77 7.92 17.07
CA LYS A 129 -10.38 8.10 18.38
C LYS A 129 -11.90 7.92 18.33
N GLU A 130 -12.55 8.42 17.28
CA GLU A 130 -13.99 8.25 17.10
C GLU A 130 -14.38 6.78 16.82
N VAL A 131 -13.53 6.04 16.11
CA VAL A 131 -13.70 4.59 15.90
C VAL A 131 -13.85 3.85 17.24
N GLU A 132 -13.00 4.15 18.22
CA GLU A 132 -13.06 3.42 19.49
C GLU A 132 -14.31 3.72 20.31
N LYS A 133 -14.72 4.98 20.32
CA LYS A 133 -15.96 5.40 20.98
C LYS A 133 -17.17 4.62 20.45
N HIS A 134 -17.30 4.48 19.13
CA HIS A 134 -18.40 3.71 18.54
C HIS A 134 -18.24 2.19 18.72
N HIS A 135 -17.01 1.70 18.72
CA HIS A 135 -16.69 0.30 18.98
C HIS A 135 -17.04 -0.13 20.41
N GLU A 136 -16.68 0.66 21.42
CA GLU A 136 -17.06 0.45 22.81
C GLU A 136 -18.58 0.47 22.97
N ASN A 137 -19.26 1.50 22.45
CA ASN A 137 -20.72 1.62 22.54
C ASN A 137 -21.45 0.44 21.90
N PHE A 138 -20.96 -0.03 20.74
CA PHE A 138 -21.50 -1.21 20.06
C PHE A 138 -21.43 -2.46 20.93
N HIS A 139 -20.26 -2.75 21.51
CA HIS A 139 -20.09 -3.92 22.39
C HIS A 139 -20.93 -3.80 23.66
N ASN A 140 -20.97 -2.62 24.29
CA ASN A 140 -21.75 -2.38 25.50
C ASN A 140 -23.26 -2.56 25.25
N ALA A 141 -23.76 -2.11 24.10
CA ALA A 141 -25.16 -2.31 23.72
C ALA A 141 -25.51 -3.80 23.60
N LEU A 142 -24.67 -4.59 22.95
CA LEU A 142 -24.89 -6.04 22.82
C LEU A 142 -24.70 -6.79 24.16
N TYR A 143 -23.80 -6.33 25.02
CA TYR A 143 -23.53 -6.96 26.31
C TYR A 143 -24.78 -6.99 27.21
N ASN A 144 -25.60 -5.93 27.20
CA ASN A 144 -26.87 -5.91 27.93
C ASN A 144 -27.79 -7.10 27.57
N ILE A 145 -27.75 -7.55 26.30
CA ILE A 145 -28.55 -8.68 25.82
C ILE A 145 -27.92 -9.99 26.27
N VAL A 146 -26.60 -10.08 26.19
CA VAL A 146 -25.83 -11.26 26.60
C VAL A 146 -26.06 -11.56 28.08
N GLU A 147 -26.04 -10.54 28.93
CA GLU A 147 -26.25 -10.67 30.37
C GLU A 147 -27.62 -11.29 30.70
N ILE A 148 -28.69 -10.83 30.04
CA ILE A 148 -30.05 -11.38 30.20
C ILE A 148 -30.08 -12.87 29.86
N ILE A 149 -29.44 -13.26 28.75
CA ILE A 149 -29.41 -14.66 28.31
C ILE A 149 -28.57 -15.51 29.26
N GLU A 150 -27.38 -15.06 29.65
CA GLU A 150 -26.47 -15.80 30.53
C GLU A 150 -27.03 -15.99 31.94
N ASN A 151 -27.80 -15.02 32.44
CA ASN A 151 -28.51 -15.11 33.72
C ASN A 151 -29.79 -15.96 33.65
N ASN A 152 -30.17 -16.48 32.48
CA ASN A 152 -31.42 -17.19 32.22
C ASN A 152 -32.67 -16.36 32.61
N GLU A 153 -32.60 -15.05 32.36
CA GLU A 153 -33.74 -14.15 32.57
C GLU A 153 -34.79 -14.32 31.47
N ASP A 154 -36.05 -14.01 31.79
CA ASP A 154 -37.17 -14.14 30.86
C ASP A 154 -37.08 -13.08 29.75
N ILE A 155 -36.72 -13.51 28.54
CA ILE A 155 -36.54 -12.65 27.36
C ILE A 155 -37.77 -11.77 27.10
N LEU A 156 -38.99 -12.27 27.33
CA LEU A 156 -40.22 -11.51 27.05
C LEU A 156 -40.43 -10.35 28.02
N LYS A 157 -39.90 -10.45 29.25
CA LYS A 157 -39.91 -9.34 30.23
C LYS A 157 -38.93 -8.24 29.84
N HIS A 158 -37.84 -8.58 29.15
CA HIS A 158 -36.80 -7.63 28.75
C HIS A 158 -36.90 -7.20 27.27
N ARG A 159 -37.98 -7.54 26.55
CA ARG A 159 -38.14 -7.27 25.11
C ARG A 159 -37.84 -5.82 24.69
N GLU A 160 -38.24 -4.84 25.48
CA GLU A 160 -38.04 -3.41 25.17
C GLU A 160 -36.56 -3.03 25.29
N LEU A 161 -35.88 -3.56 26.32
CA LEU A 161 -34.44 -3.36 26.51
C LEU A 161 -33.64 -4.06 25.40
N ILE A 162 -34.02 -5.28 25.03
CA ILE A 162 -33.39 -6.04 23.93
C ILE A 162 -33.56 -5.29 22.61
N PHE A 163 -34.77 -4.83 22.30
CA PHE A 163 -35.05 -4.05 21.09
C PHE A 163 -34.20 -2.78 21.03
N LYS A 164 -34.19 -1.99 22.11
CA LYS A 164 -33.39 -0.76 22.20
C LYS A 164 -31.88 -1.02 22.12
N SER A 165 -31.42 -2.12 22.70
CA SER A 165 -30.01 -2.54 22.65
C SER A 165 -29.60 -2.88 21.21
N PHE A 166 -30.45 -3.57 20.46
CA PHE A 166 -30.20 -3.81 19.03
C PHE A 166 -30.28 -2.55 18.17
N GLU A 167 -31.23 -1.65 18.42
CA GLU A 167 -31.29 -0.36 17.72
C GLU A 167 -30.02 0.47 17.97
N THR A 168 -29.54 0.49 19.21
CA THR A 168 -28.29 1.16 19.57
C THR A 168 -27.10 0.49 18.89
N ALA A 169 -26.99 -0.85 18.94
CA ALA A 169 -25.92 -1.58 18.27
C ALA A 169 -25.93 -1.38 16.75
N GLU A 170 -27.11 -1.31 16.12
CA GLU A 170 -27.23 -1.00 14.69
C GLU A 170 -26.65 0.39 14.38
N LYS A 171 -27.11 1.42 15.10
CA LYS A 171 -26.67 2.80 14.92
C LYS A 171 -25.16 2.95 15.16
N GLU A 172 -24.65 2.42 16.27
CA GLU A 172 -23.22 2.52 16.60
C GLU A 172 -22.37 1.73 15.60
N SER A 173 -22.86 0.59 15.05
CA SER A 173 -22.15 -0.12 13.99
C SER A 173 -22.07 0.68 12.68
N GLN A 174 -23.11 1.43 12.32
CA GLN A 174 -23.11 2.28 11.13
C GLN A 174 -22.12 3.43 11.25
N GLU A 175 -22.11 4.13 12.40
CA GLU A 175 -21.13 5.19 12.66
C GLU A 175 -19.70 4.63 12.77
N LEU A 176 -19.51 3.49 13.45
CA LEU A 176 -18.22 2.78 13.48
C LEU A 176 -17.69 2.51 12.07
N PHE A 177 -18.53 1.99 11.17
CA PHE A 177 -18.12 1.65 9.81
C PHE A 177 -17.75 2.88 8.99
N LYS A 178 -18.46 3.98 9.19
CA LYS A 178 -18.18 5.27 8.57
C LYS A 178 -16.89 5.88 9.09
N GLU A 179 -16.62 5.82 10.40
CA GLU A 179 -15.35 6.28 10.96
C GLU A 179 -14.18 5.39 10.54
N MET A 180 -14.38 4.08 10.35
CA MET A 180 -13.38 3.20 9.74
C MET A 180 -13.06 3.59 8.29
N ASP A 181 -14.05 3.99 7.49
CA ASP A 181 -13.81 4.49 6.12
C ASP A 181 -13.01 5.79 6.14
N LYS A 182 -13.39 6.73 7.00
CA LYS A 182 -12.64 7.97 7.21
C LYS A 182 -11.21 7.71 7.69
N LEU A 183 -10.99 6.71 8.54
CA LEU A 183 -9.66 6.31 8.99
C LEU A 183 -8.76 5.88 7.83
N ALA A 184 -9.28 5.08 6.90
CA ALA A 184 -8.56 4.71 5.69
C ALA A 184 -8.28 5.94 4.80
N GLU A 185 -9.24 6.85 4.65
CA GLU A 185 -9.07 8.08 3.87
C GLU A 185 -8.05 9.06 4.50
N GLU A 186 -8.09 9.24 5.81
CA GLU A 186 -7.14 10.08 6.55
C GLU A 186 -5.72 9.53 6.43
N LYS A 187 -5.56 8.21 6.52
CA LYS A 187 -4.26 7.55 6.29
C LYS A 187 -3.78 7.74 4.84
N ALA A 188 -4.66 7.57 3.85
CA ALA A 188 -4.33 7.81 2.45
C ALA A 188 -3.82 9.24 2.21
N LYS A 189 -4.51 10.24 2.76
CA LYS A 189 -4.10 11.64 2.69
C LYS A 189 -2.73 11.87 3.34
N LYS A 190 -2.45 11.23 4.48
CA LYS A 190 -1.15 11.31 5.17
C LYS A 190 0.00 10.74 4.32
N LEU A 191 -0.26 9.73 3.50
CA LEU A 191 0.73 9.15 2.56
C LEU A 191 0.88 9.97 1.26
N GLY A 192 0.08 11.02 1.08
CA GLY A 192 0.06 11.85 -0.13
C GLY A 192 -0.72 11.23 -1.29
N LEU A 193 -1.62 10.28 -1.01
CA LEU A 193 -2.54 9.73 -2.00
C LEU A 193 -3.85 10.51 -1.96
N GLN A 194 -4.38 10.87 -3.13
CA GLN A 194 -5.73 11.41 -3.29
C GLN A 194 -6.58 10.37 -4.02
N PHE A 195 -7.74 10.06 -3.43
CA PHE A 195 -8.80 9.24 -4.05
C PHE A 195 -9.97 10.15 -4.39
#